data_AF-A0AAT9HW90-F1
#
_entry.id   AF-A0AAT9HW90-F1
#
_cell.length_a   1.000
_cell.length_b   1.000
_cell.length_c   1.000
_cell.angle_alpha   90.00
_cell.angle_beta   90.00
_cell.angle_gamma   90.00
#
_symmetry.space_group_name_H-M   'P 1'
#
loop_
_entity.id
_entity.type
_entity.pdbx_description
1 polymer ?
#
loop_
_entity_poly.entity_id
_entity_poly.type
_entity_poly.pdbx_seq_one_letter_code
_entity_poly.pdbx_strand_id
1 'polypeptide(L)'
;MRNLIAAEWLKARTGAAWWSLALTGVLLGVMAGSGFAASAEKDLAAGLTTIEAATDETVRSWFTLLLFAALFTGVHVTREYASGTIGRSVLLSGGRSRLLAAKLTVGTAAGLLYALLAVACAAVSPGCSCPGPDTPRYGPVTPLSPCWVCSR
;
A
#
# COMPACT_ATOMS: atom_id res chain seq x y z
N MET A 1 -28.32 8.36 -3.45
CA MET A 1 -26.97 7.82 -3.75
C MET A 1 -25.93 8.38 -2.78
N ARG A 2 -25.71 9.70 -2.71
CA ARG A 2 -24.68 10.31 -1.83
C ARG A 2 -24.78 9.91 -0.35
N ASN A 3 -25.98 9.89 0.23
CA ASN A 3 -26.19 9.50 1.63
C ASN A 3 -25.91 8.00 1.89
N LEU A 4 -26.15 7.13 0.89
CA LEU A 4 -25.83 5.70 0.97
C LEU A 4 -24.32 5.48 0.94
N ILE A 5 -23.61 6.18 0.03
CA ILE A 5 -22.14 6.13 -0.05
C ILE A 5 -21.52 6.65 1.25
N ALA A 6 -22.04 7.76 1.80
CA ALA A 6 -21.55 8.30 3.07
C ALA A 6 -21.76 7.34 4.25
N ALA A 7 -22.90 6.65 4.30
CA ALA A 7 -23.19 5.67 5.35
C ALA A 7 -22.27 4.43 5.25
N GLU A 8 -22.08 3.88 4.05
CA GLU A 8 -21.14 2.76 3.83
C GLU A 8 -19.70 3.17 4.12
N TRP A 9 -19.32 4.41 3.77
CA TRP A 9 -18.00 4.96 4.08
C TRP A 9 -17.77 5.10 5.59
N LEU A 10 -18.77 5.60 6.33
CA LEU A 10 -18.69 5.70 7.78
C LEU A 10 -18.48 4.32 8.40
N LYS A 11 -19.23 3.32 7.92
CA LYS A 11 -19.15 1.92 8.37
C LYS A 11 -17.80 1.28 8.08
N ALA A 12 -17.24 1.56 6.91
CA ALA A 12 -15.89 1.13 6.54
C ALA A 12 -14.83 1.77 7.47
N ARG A 13 -14.99 3.06 7.78
CA ARG A 13 -14.04 3.84 8.59
C ARG A 13 -14.10 3.52 10.09
N THR A 14 -15.27 3.23 10.64
CA THR A 14 -15.44 2.92 12.07
C THR A 14 -15.06 1.48 12.42
N GLY A 15 -14.79 0.63 11.43
CA GLY A 15 -14.34 -0.74 11.66
C GLY A 15 -12.86 -0.80 12.03
N ALA A 16 -12.53 -1.41 13.18
CA ALA A 16 -11.14 -1.70 13.57
C ALA A 16 -10.34 -2.47 12.50
N ALA A 17 -11.05 -3.22 11.63
CA ALA A 17 -10.47 -3.94 10.50
C ALA A 17 -9.71 -3.03 9.52
N TRP A 18 -10.13 -1.76 9.37
CA TRP A 18 -9.43 -0.78 8.52
C TRP A 18 -8.01 -0.54 9.04
N TRP A 19 -7.89 -0.26 10.34
CA TRP A 19 -6.62 0.02 10.98
C TRP A 19 -5.74 -1.22 11.11
N SER A 20 -6.31 -2.37 11.48
CA SER A 20 -5.52 -3.60 11.62
C SER A 20 -4.92 -4.07 10.30
N LEU A 21 -5.68 -4.02 9.20
CA LEU A 21 -5.19 -4.43 7.88
C LEU A 21 -4.17 -3.44 7.32
N ALA A 22 -4.40 -2.14 7.47
CA ALA A 22 -3.43 -1.13 7.07
C ALA A 22 -2.12 -1.26 7.85
N LEU A 23 -2.20 -1.40 9.16
CA LEU A 23 -1.01 -1.52 10.02
C LEU A 23 -0.24 -2.81 9.72
N THR A 24 -0.94 -3.93 9.50
CA THR A 24 -0.29 -5.21 9.15
C THR A 24 0.38 -5.15 7.77
N GLY A 25 -0.29 -4.55 6.78
CA GLY A 25 0.27 -4.39 5.43
C GLY A 25 1.50 -3.48 5.41
N VAL A 26 1.47 -2.36 6.14
CA VAL A 26 2.62 -1.46 6.28
C VAL A 26 3.76 -2.15 7.01
N LEU A 27 3.48 -2.86 8.11
CA LEU A 27 4.49 -3.59 8.86
C LEU A 27 5.20 -4.63 7.99
N LEU A 28 4.45 -5.41 7.20
CA LEU A 28 5.02 -6.38 6.27
C LEU A 28 5.80 -5.71 5.14
N GLY A 29 5.32 -4.58 4.62
CA GLY A 29 6.03 -3.80 3.59
C GLY A 29 7.37 -3.28 4.10
N VAL A 30 7.41 -2.71 5.31
CA VAL A 30 8.64 -2.24 5.95
C VAL A 30 9.60 -3.40 6.23
N MET A 31 9.08 -4.51 6.78
CA MET A 31 9.91 -5.69 7.07
C MET A 31 10.50 -6.28 5.79
N ALA A 32 9.71 -6.41 4.73
CA ALA A 32 10.17 -6.86 3.42
C ALA A 32 11.21 -5.89 2.82
N GLY A 33 10.92 -4.58 2.82
CA GLY A 33 11.84 -3.56 2.30
C GLY A 33 13.19 -3.54 3.02
N SER A 34 13.20 -3.72 4.35
CA SER A 34 14.45 -3.83 5.12
C SER A 34 15.26 -5.08 4.75
N GLY A 35 14.60 -6.20 4.42
CA GLY A 35 15.25 -7.43 3.97
C GLY A 35 15.87 -7.30 2.58
N PHE A 36 15.18 -6.61 1.67
CA PHE A 36 15.72 -6.32 0.33
C PHE A 36 16.90 -5.35 0.41
N ALA A 37 16.82 -4.30 1.23
CA ALA A 37 17.93 -3.37 1.44
C ALA A 37 19.21 -4.08 1.94
N ALA A 38 19.08 -4.96 2.93
CA ALA A 38 20.20 -5.72 3.49
C ALA A 38 20.80 -6.75 2.50
N SER A 39 20.00 -7.25 1.56
CA SER A 39 20.45 -8.18 0.51
C SER A 39 21.12 -7.43 -0.63
N ALA A 40 20.54 -6.29 -1.04
CA ALA A 40 21.05 -5.44 -2.10
C ALA A 40 22.49 -4.95 -1.82
N GLU A 41 22.80 -4.55 -0.58
CA GLU A 41 24.16 -4.13 -0.20
C GLU A 41 25.20 -5.23 -0.43
N LYS A 42 24.86 -6.49 -0.14
CA LYS A 42 25.76 -7.64 -0.32
C LYS A 42 25.96 -7.97 -1.79
N ASP A 43 24.90 -7.91 -2.58
CA ASP A 43 24.94 -8.24 -4.00
C ASP A 43 25.61 -7.14 -4.83
N LEU A 44 25.45 -5.87 -4.45
CA LEU A 44 26.18 -4.73 -5.01
C LEU A 44 27.67 -4.83 -4.69
N ALA A 45 28.03 -5.18 -3.45
CA ALA A 45 29.43 -5.39 -3.05
C ALA A 45 30.09 -6.58 -3.78
N ALA A 46 29.31 -7.60 -4.15
CA ALA A 46 29.74 -8.75 -4.93
C ALA A 46 29.73 -8.51 -6.45
N GLY A 47 29.23 -7.36 -6.93
CA GLY A 47 29.09 -7.04 -8.35
C GLY A 47 28.05 -7.91 -9.09
N LEU A 48 27.12 -8.53 -8.35
CA LEU A 48 26.13 -9.45 -8.90
C LEU A 48 24.86 -8.75 -9.40
N THR A 49 24.59 -7.52 -8.94
CA THR A 49 23.35 -6.79 -9.24
C THR A 49 23.59 -5.33 -9.61
N THR A 50 22.64 -4.75 -10.35
CA THR A 50 22.62 -3.32 -10.68
C THR A 50 21.68 -2.56 -9.74
N ILE A 51 21.92 -1.25 -9.59
CA ILE A 51 21.10 -0.36 -8.76
C ILE A 51 19.63 -0.39 -9.24
N GLU A 52 19.41 -0.45 -10.55
CA GLU A 52 18.07 -0.51 -11.16
C GLU A 52 17.29 -1.76 -10.70
N ALA A 53 17.93 -2.93 -10.70
CA ALA A 53 17.30 -4.18 -10.27
C ALA A 53 16.92 -4.15 -8.77
N ALA A 54 17.78 -3.61 -7.92
CA ALA A 54 17.52 -3.48 -6.49
C ALA A 54 16.33 -2.53 -6.18
N THR A 55 16.21 -1.45 -6.96
CA THR A 55 15.06 -0.54 -6.83
C THR A 55 13.75 -1.17 -7.29
N ASP A 56 13.76 -1.96 -8.37
CA ASP A 56 12.57 -2.66 -8.86
C ASP A 56 12.06 -3.67 -7.84
N GLU A 57 12.94 -4.45 -7.22
CA GLU A 57 12.57 -5.39 -6.14
C GLU A 57 11.99 -4.66 -4.92
N THR A 58 12.57 -3.52 -4.55
CA THR A 58 12.07 -2.71 -3.44
C THR A 58 10.67 -2.19 -3.74
N VAL A 59 10.43 -1.63 -4.94
CA VAL A 59 9.10 -1.17 -5.38
C VAL A 59 8.12 -2.32 -5.42
N ARG A 60 8.54 -3.50 -5.92
CA ARG A 60 7.72 -4.71 -5.98
C ARG A 60 7.29 -5.18 -4.60
N SER A 61 8.13 -5.04 -3.57
CA SER A 61 7.77 -5.42 -2.20
C SER A 61 6.54 -4.66 -1.67
N TRP A 62 6.37 -3.41 -2.08
CA TRP A 62 5.24 -2.55 -1.70
C TRP A 62 3.92 -2.93 -2.38
N PHE A 63 3.94 -3.73 -3.46
CA PHE A 63 2.70 -4.25 -4.08
C PHE A 63 1.91 -5.18 -3.14
N THR A 64 2.54 -5.71 -2.10
CA THR A 64 1.86 -6.48 -1.05
C THR A 64 0.71 -5.67 -0.41
N LEU A 65 0.80 -4.33 -0.36
CA LEU A 65 -0.30 -3.48 0.13
C LEU A 65 -1.57 -3.56 -0.73
N LEU A 66 -1.45 -3.81 -2.03
CA LEU A 66 -2.60 -4.01 -2.92
C LEU A 66 -3.32 -5.33 -2.62
N LEU A 67 -2.59 -6.36 -2.19
CA LEU A 67 -3.19 -7.61 -1.71
C LEU A 67 -4.03 -7.35 -0.45
N PHE A 68 -3.50 -6.58 0.51
CA PHE A 68 -4.24 -6.19 1.71
C PHE A 68 -5.47 -5.32 1.39
N ALA A 69 -5.39 -4.47 0.37
CA ALA A 69 -6.53 -3.70 -0.12
C ALA A 69 -7.65 -4.60 -0.71
N ALA A 70 -7.26 -5.63 -1.45
CA ALA A 70 -8.20 -6.62 -1.98
C ALA A 70 -8.86 -7.42 -0.85
N LEU A 71 -8.08 -7.88 0.14
CA LEU A 71 -8.59 -8.57 1.33
C LEU A 71 -9.56 -7.70 2.13
N PHE A 72 -9.22 -6.42 2.35
CA PHE A 72 -10.09 -5.46 3.01
C PHE A 72 -11.44 -5.34 2.29
N THR A 73 -11.41 -5.17 0.96
CA THR A 73 -12.62 -5.06 0.14
C THR A 73 -13.46 -6.33 0.22
N GLY A 74 -12.83 -7.50 0.18
CA GLY A 74 -13.49 -8.79 0.36
C GLY A 74 -14.19 -8.91 1.72
N VAL A 75 -13.48 -8.63 2.81
CA VAL A 75 -14.02 -8.66 4.19
C VAL A 75 -15.16 -7.65 4.37
N HIS A 76 -15.05 -6.48 3.75
CA HIS A 76 -16.08 -5.44 3.81
C HIS A 76 -17.39 -5.91 3.14
N VAL A 77 -17.31 -6.63 2.03
CA VAL A 77 -18.47 -7.21 1.35
C VAL A 77 -19.04 -8.39 2.14
N THR A 78 -18.20 -9.32 2.60
CA THR A 78 -18.63 -10.57 3.27
C THR A 78 -19.22 -10.35 4.66
N ARG A 79 -18.81 -9.29 5.37
CA ARG A 79 -19.33 -8.97 6.71
C ARG A 79 -20.85 -8.86 6.78
N GLU A 80 -21.49 -8.36 5.72
CA GLU A 80 -22.96 -8.24 5.71
C GLU A 80 -23.68 -9.56 5.46
N TYR A 81 -23.03 -10.47 4.72
CA TYR A 81 -23.52 -11.84 4.55
C TYR A 81 -23.41 -12.60 5.87
N ALA A 82 -22.30 -12.42 6.59
CA ALA A 82 -22.08 -13.05 7.89
C ALA A 82 -23.06 -12.56 8.98
N SER A 83 -23.43 -11.27 8.98
CA SER A 83 -24.36 -10.70 9.97
C SER A 83 -25.84 -10.87 9.62
N GLY A 84 -26.18 -11.39 8.44
CA GLY A 84 -27.57 -11.55 7.99
C GLY A 84 -28.33 -10.24 7.74
N THR A 85 -27.65 -9.09 7.74
CA THR A 85 -28.30 -7.77 7.68
C THR A 85 -28.66 -7.31 6.27
N ILE A 86 -28.36 -8.11 5.23
CA ILE A 86 -28.55 -7.75 3.81
C ILE A 86 -30.00 -7.40 3.49
N GLY A 87 -30.97 -8.13 4.05
CA GLY A 87 -32.39 -7.84 3.82
C GLY A 87 -32.77 -6.42 4.23
N ARG A 88 -32.26 -5.97 5.38
CA ARG A 88 -32.51 -4.61 5.89
C ARG A 88 -31.78 -3.55 5.06
N SER A 89 -30.53 -3.83 4.65
CA SER A 89 -29.75 -2.94 3.79
C SER A 89 -30.40 -2.76 2.41
N VAL A 90 -30.93 -3.82 1.80
CA VAL A 90 -31.58 -3.77 0.47
C VAL A 90 -32.89 -3.00 0.51
N LEU A 91 -33.68 -3.14 1.59
CA LEU A 91 -34.92 -2.38 1.79
C LEU A 91 -34.63 -0.88 1.98
N LEU A 92 -33.57 -0.54 2.73
CA LEU A 92 -33.15 0.85 2.95
C LEU A 92 -32.47 1.49 1.73
N SER A 93 -31.77 0.71 0.91
CA SER A 93 -31.08 1.21 -0.29
C SER A 93 -32.01 1.43 -1.49
N GLY A 94 -33.25 0.94 -1.41
CA GLY A 94 -34.21 0.95 -2.51
C GLY A 94 -33.80 0.05 -3.68
N GLY A 95 -33.03 -1.02 -3.42
CA GLY A 95 -32.67 -2.02 -4.44
C GLY A 95 -31.28 -2.65 -4.28
N ARG A 96 -31.13 -3.87 -4.81
CA ARG A 96 -29.89 -4.69 -4.75
C ARG A 96 -28.74 -4.09 -5.56
N SER A 97 -29.02 -3.56 -6.76
CA SER A 97 -28.00 -2.97 -7.65
C SER A 97 -27.38 -1.69 -7.08
N ARG A 98 -28.19 -0.84 -6.43
CA ARG A 98 -27.72 0.37 -5.76
C ARG A 98 -26.80 0.09 -4.58
N LEU A 99 -27.11 -0.94 -3.79
CA LEU A 99 -26.28 -1.37 -2.69
C LEU A 99 -24.92 -1.90 -3.20
N LEU A 100 -24.96 -2.73 -4.25
CA LEU A 100 -23.75 -3.26 -4.87
C LEU A 100 -22.86 -2.14 -5.43
N ALA A 101 -23.45 -1.18 -6.16
CA ALA A 101 -22.72 -0.04 -6.71
C ALA A 101 -22.08 0.82 -5.62
N ALA A 102 -22.78 1.06 -4.51
CA ALA A 102 -22.23 1.79 -3.37
C ALA A 102 -21.02 1.05 -2.75
N LYS A 103 -21.13 -0.28 -2.54
CA LYS A 103 -20.03 -1.10 -2.02
C LYS A 103 -18.83 -1.15 -2.96
N LEU A 104 -19.07 -1.28 -4.26
CA LEU A 104 -18.01 -1.21 -5.27
C LEU A 104 -17.30 0.15 -5.21
N THR A 105 -18.06 1.25 -5.15
CA THR A 105 -17.48 2.60 -5.07
C THR A 105 -16.61 2.77 -3.82
N VAL A 106 -17.09 2.32 -2.66
CA VAL A 106 -16.34 2.38 -1.39
C VAL A 106 -15.11 1.46 -1.43
N GLY A 107 -15.23 0.26 -1.99
CA GLY A 107 -14.11 -0.67 -2.17
C GLY A 107 -13.02 -0.12 -3.08
N THR A 108 -13.40 0.47 -4.22
CA THR A 108 -12.45 1.12 -5.14
C THR A 108 -11.79 2.33 -4.49
N ALA A 109 -12.56 3.17 -3.78
CA ALA A 109 -12.01 4.31 -3.04
C ALA A 109 -11.03 3.85 -1.93
N ALA A 110 -11.34 2.76 -1.24
CA ALA A 110 -10.44 2.18 -0.25
C ALA A 110 -9.16 1.65 -0.91
N GLY A 111 -9.27 0.90 -2.00
CA GLY A 111 -8.13 0.41 -2.77
C GLY A 111 -7.23 1.53 -3.27
N LEU A 112 -7.82 2.65 -3.72
CA LEU A 112 -7.08 3.84 -4.11
C LEU A 112 -6.28 4.44 -2.93
N LEU A 113 -6.86 4.49 -1.73
CA LEU A 113 -6.13 4.95 -0.54
C LEU A 113 -4.94 4.05 -0.20
N TYR A 114 -5.10 2.72 -0.30
CA TYR A 114 -3.99 1.78 -0.10
C TYR A 114 -2.92 1.91 -1.18
N ALA A 115 -3.30 2.14 -2.44
CA ALA A 115 -2.37 2.37 -3.52
C ALA A 115 -1.57 3.67 -3.31
N LEU A 116 -2.25 4.75 -2.91
CA LEU A 116 -1.59 6.01 -2.55
C LEU A 116 -0.62 5.85 -1.39
N LEU A 117 -1.00 5.05 -0.39
CA LEU A 117 -0.15 4.75 0.76
C LEU A 117 1.09 3.93 0.32
N ALA A 118 0.91 2.96 -0.57
CA ALA A 118 2.01 2.19 -1.15
C ALA A 118 2.98 3.08 -1.94
N VAL A 119 2.46 3.99 -2.77
CA VAL A 119 3.27 4.96 -3.52
C VAL A 119 4.02 5.90 -2.58
N ALA A 120 3.36 6.40 -1.53
CA ALA A 120 3.99 7.26 -0.54
C ALA A 120 5.12 6.55 0.20
N CYS A 121 4.91 5.30 0.64
CA CYS A 121 5.93 4.52 1.32
C CYS A 121 7.09 4.14 0.38
N ALA A 122 6.80 3.79 -0.87
CA ALA A 122 7.83 3.51 -1.88
C ALA A 122 8.65 4.76 -2.21
N ALA A 123 8.05 5.95 -2.23
CA ALA A 123 8.76 7.21 -2.47
C ALA A 123 9.65 7.64 -1.28
N VAL A 124 9.29 7.25 -0.05
CA VAL A 124 10.06 7.56 1.16
C VAL A 124 11.23 6.59 1.36
N SER A 125 11.13 5.34 0.90
CA SER A 125 12.17 4.32 1.15
C SER A 125 13.57 4.70 0.67
N PRO A 126 13.78 5.36 -0.49
CA PRO A 126 15.12 5.81 -0.92
C PRO A 126 15.74 6.85 0.02
N GLY A 127 14.91 7.68 0.68
CA GLY A 127 15.38 8.72 1.61
C GLY A 127 15.87 8.18 2.95
N CYS A 128 15.38 7.01 3.38
CA CYS A 128 15.81 6.38 4.62
C CYS A 128 17.04 5.47 4.44
N SER A 129 17.37 5.08 3.21
CA SER A 129 18.43 4.09 2.92
C SER A 129 19.74 4.69 2.40
N CYS A 130 19.93 6.02 2.42
CA CYS A 130 21.22 6.61 2.08
C CYS A 130 22.23 6.42 3.24
N PRO A 131 23.32 5.67 3.04
CA PRO A 131 24.38 5.54 4.03
C PRO A 131 25.15 6.87 4.11
N GLY A 132 25.61 7.21 5.33
CA GLY A 132 26.40 8.40 5.60
C GLY A 132 27.73 8.47 4.81
N PRO A 133 28.38 9.66 4.83
CA PRO A 133 29.45 10.07 3.91
C PRO A 133 30.79 9.31 3.98
N ASP A 134 30.87 8.15 4.65
CA ASP A 134 32.14 7.42 4.88
C ASP A 134 32.38 6.24 3.93
N THR A 135 31.66 6.14 2.81
CA THR A 135 31.91 5.08 1.81
C THR A 135 33.08 5.44 0.89
N PRO A 136 34.09 4.56 0.72
CA PRO A 136 35.24 4.83 -0.14
C PRO A 136 34.79 4.95 -1.61
N ARG A 137 35.22 6.04 -2.24
CA ARG A 137 35.00 6.35 -3.66
C ARG A 137 35.41 5.19 -4.56
N TYR A 138 34.44 4.47 -5.11
CA TYR A 138 34.65 3.74 -6.35
C TYR A 138 34.61 4.73 -7.54
N GLY A 139 35.48 4.49 -8.52
CA GLY A 139 35.90 5.41 -9.59
C GLY A 139 34.82 5.90 -10.58
N PRO A 140 35.24 6.55 -11.68
CA PRO A 140 34.43 7.54 -12.40
C PRO A 140 33.37 6.85 -13.26
N VAL A 141 32.17 6.75 -12.71
CA VAL A 141 30.94 6.62 -13.50
C VAL A 141 30.19 7.93 -13.35
N THR A 142 29.87 8.50 -14.50
CA THR A 142 29.30 9.83 -14.76
C THR A 142 28.16 10.30 -13.83
N PRO A 143 28.00 11.63 -13.64
CA PRO A 143 27.11 12.21 -12.64
C PRO A 143 25.68 12.29 -13.18
N LEU A 144 24.86 11.30 -12.86
CA LEU A 144 23.41 11.43 -12.93
C LEU A 144 22.82 10.99 -11.59
N SER A 145 23.14 11.77 -10.56
CA SER A 145 22.18 11.97 -9.48
C SER A 145 20.92 12.62 -10.08
N PRO A 146 19.74 12.28 -9.55
CA PRO A 146 19.28 13.24 -8.56
C PRO A 146 18.86 12.60 -7.23
N CYS A 147 19.78 12.64 -6.26
CA CYS A 147 19.49 12.74 -4.82
C CYS A 147 18.83 14.09 -4.48
N TRP A 148 17.76 14.49 -5.16
CA TRP A 148 17.16 15.84 -5.01
C TRP A 148 16.14 15.97 -3.87
N VAL A 149 15.83 14.91 -3.13
CA VAL A 149 14.75 14.95 -2.12
C VAL A 149 15.23 15.26 -0.69
N CYS A 150 16.54 15.40 -0.46
CA CYS A 150 17.09 15.76 0.87
C CYS A 150 17.57 17.23 0.96
N SER A 151 16.91 18.18 0.28
CA SER A 151 17.07 19.61 0.58
C SER A 151 15.74 20.37 0.50
N ARG A 152 14.83 20.05 1.42
CA ARG A 152 13.92 21.05 1.99
C ARG A 152 13.39 20.60 3.34
#